data_AF-A0A6V7LSY2-F1
#
_entry.id   AF-A0A6V7LSY2-F1
#
_cell.length_a   1.000
_cell.length_b   1.000
_cell.length_c   1.000
_cell.angle_alpha   90.00
_cell.angle_beta   90.00
_cell.angle_gamma   90.00
#
_symmetry.space_group_name_H-M   'P 1'
#
loop_
_entity.id
_entity.type
_entity.pdbx_description
1 polymer ?
#
loop_
_entity_poly.entity_id
_entity_poly.type
_entity_poly.pdbx_seq_one_letter_code
_entity_poly.pdbx_strand_id
1 'polypeptide(L)' 'EYDLEQKIEVEIKMREGSARLLAAARHRAQCLEAARALLTSNERMSAYMAELQRRKREPVNKP' A
#
# COMPACT_ATOMS: atom_id res chain seq x y z
N GLU A 1 6.37 13.77 8.39
CA GLU A 1 6.33 12.38 7.89
C GLU A 1 5.15 11.65 8.52
N TYR A 2 4.39 10.85 7.77
CA TYR A 2 3.30 10.03 8.32
C TYR A 2 3.83 8.82 9.09
N ASP A 3 3.13 8.41 10.15
CA ASP A 3 3.37 7.15 10.84
C ASP A 3 3.15 5.96 9.89
N LEU A 4 3.85 4.86 10.13
CA LEU A 4 3.84 3.67 9.30
C LEU A 4 2.44 3.04 9.20
N GLU A 5 1.66 3.09 10.29
CA GLU A 5 0.27 2.63 10.30
C GLU A 5 -0.64 3.52 9.44
N GLN A 6 -0.43 4.84 9.45
CA GLN A 6 -1.14 5.75 8.54
C GLN A 6 -0.74 5.53 7.08
N LYS A 7 0.55 5.24 6.80
CA LYS A 7 0.99 4.88 5.45
C LYS A 7 0.30 3.60 4.96
N ILE A 8 0.15 2.60 5.82
CA ILE A 8 -0.62 1.37 5.53
C ILE A 8 -2.10 1.70 5.24
N GLU A 9 -2.74 2.53 6.05
CA GLU A 9 -4.14 2.91 5.82
C GLU A 9 -4.34 3.63 4.47
N VAL A 10 -3.41 4.51 4.10
CA VAL A 10 -3.42 5.18 2.79
C VAL A 10 -3.33 4.16 1.66
N GLU A 11 -2.42 3.19 1.76
CA GLU A 11 -2.26 2.16 0.73
C GLU A 11 -3.50 1.23 0.64
N ILE A 12 -4.21 0.96 1.75
CA ILE A 12 -5.49 0.22 1.71
C ILE A 12 -6.51 0.97 0.84
N LYS A 13 -6.69 2.28 1.10
CA LYS A 13 -7.63 3.13 0.35
C LYS A 13 -7.24 3.24 -1.12
N MET A 14 -5.95 3.38 -1.42
CA MET A 14 -5.43 3.41 -2.80
C MET A 14 -5.74 2.12 -3.55
N ARG A 15 -5.57 0.97 -2.91
CA ARG A 15 -5.84 -0.33 -3.50
C ARG A 15 -7.33 -0.51 -3.80
N GLU A 16 -8.20 -0.14 -2.86
CA GLU A 16 -9.66 -0.16 -3.08
C GLU A 16 -10.10 0.76 -4.22
N GLY A 17 -9.58 1.99 -4.25
CA GLY A 17 -9.85 2.94 -5.32
C GLY A 17 -9.41 2.41 -6.68
N SER A 18 -8.19 1.88 -6.76
CA SER A 18 -7.62 1.34 -7.99
C SER A 18 -8.36 0.08 -8.46
N ALA A 19 -8.84 -0.77 -7.54
CA ALA A 19 -9.69 -1.92 -7.87
C ALA A 19 -11.05 -1.48 -8.47
N ARG A 20 -11.68 -0.44 -7.88
CA ARG A 20 -12.92 0.15 -8.44
C ARG A 20 -12.68 0.75 -9.82
N LEU A 21 -11.56 1.47 -10.01
CA LEU A 21 -11.19 2.02 -11.31
C LEU A 21 -10.95 0.92 -12.35
N LEU A 22 -10.27 -0.17 -11.97
CA LEU A 22 -10.04 -1.30 -12.87
C LEU A 22 -11.35 -1.98 -13.29
N ALA A 23 -12.28 -2.16 -12.35
CA ALA A 23 -13.60 -2.73 -12.65
C ALA A 23 -14.45 -1.83 -13.56
N ALA A 24 -14.27 -0.51 -13.49
CA ALA A 24 -14.98 0.47 -14.31
C ALA A 24 -14.26 0.81 -15.63
N ALA A 25 -13.01 0.38 -15.82
CA ALA A 25 -12.19 0.74 -16.95
C ALA A 25 -12.77 0.19 -18.27
N ARG A 26 -12.86 1.05 -19.29
CA ARG A 26 -13.43 0.69 -20.61
C ARG A 26 -12.37 0.63 -21.70
N HIS A 27 -11.20 1.21 -21.45
CA HIS A 27 -10.11 1.30 -22.41
C HIS A 27 -8.80 0.82 -21.81
N ARG A 28 -7.94 0.27 -22.66
CA ARG A 28 -6.65 -0.33 -22.28
C ARG A 28 -5.77 0.58 -21.43
N ALA A 29 -5.73 1.88 -21.72
CA ALA A 29 -4.95 2.84 -20.95
C ALA A 29 -5.41 2.92 -19.48
N GLN A 30 -6.73 3.03 -19.26
CA GLN A 30 -7.31 3.06 -17.92
C GLN A 30 -7.04 1.76 -17.15
N CYS A 31 -7.19 0.60 -17.82
CA CYS A 31 -6.86 -0.69 -17.21
C CYS A 31 -5.39 -0.75 -16.79
N LEU A 32 -4.47 -0.29 -17.65
CA LEU A 32 -3.04 -0.33 -17.38
C LEU A 32 -2.66 0.60 -16.22
N GLU A 33 -3.21 1.81 -16.18
CA GLU A 33 -2.96 2.75 -15.10
C GLU A 33 -3.50 2.24 -13.77
N ALA A 34 -4.74 1.72 -13.75
CA ALA A 34 -5.34 1.16 -12.54
C ALA A 34 -4.58 -0.09 -12.05
N ALA A 35 -4.17 -0.98 -12.96
CA ALA A 35 -3.36 -2.15 -12.63
C ALA A 35 -1.98 -1.77 -12.09
N ARG A 36 -1.33 -0.75 -12.68
CA ARG A 36 -0.05 -0.24 -12.19
C ARG A 36 -0.20 0.35 -10.78
N ALA A 37 -1.24 1.14 -10.55
CA ALA A 37 -1.52 1.72 -9.24
C ALA A 37 -1.75 0.63 -8.18
N LEU A 38 -2.50 -0.43 -8.52
CA LEU A 38 -2.68 -1.61 -7.66
C LEU A 38 -1.36 -2.28 -7.32
N LEU A 39 -0.51 -2.54 -8.32
CA LEU A 39 0.77 -3.21 -8.12
C LEU A 39 1.70 -2.40 -7.22
N THR A 40 1.86 -1.10 -7.52
CA THR A 40 2.71 -0.20 -6.71
C THR A 40 2.19 -0.08 -5.28
N SER A 41 0.88 0.01 -5.09
CA SER A 41 0.29 0.08 -3.75
C SER A 41 0.52 -1.22 -2.96
N ASN A 42 0.41 -2.38 -3.61
CA ASN A 42 0.72 -3.67 -2.99
C ASN A 42 2.19 -3.76 -2.54
N GLU A 43 3.13 -3.35 -3.40
CA GLU A 43 4.57 -3.37 -3.06
C GLU A 43 4.87 -2.48 -1.84
N ARG A 44 4.29 -1.27 -1.81
CA ARG A 44 4.43 -0.34 -0.68
C ARG A 44 3.83 -0.91 0.59
N MET A 45 2.64 -1.49 0.50
CA MET A 45 1.99 -2.17 1.62
C MET A 45 2.88 -3.25 2.23
N SER A 46 3.42 -4.14 1.39
CA SER A 46 4.31 -5.20 1.84
C SER A 46 5.56 -4.66 2.52
N ALA A 47 6.16 -3.60 1.96
CA ALA A 47 7.32 -2.94 2.56
C ALA A 47 6.99 -2.32 3.94
N TYR A 48 5.87 -1.60 4.05
CA TYR A 48 5.44 -1.00 5.31
C TYR A 48 5.07 -2.04 6.35
N MET A 49 4.41 -3.13 5.96
CA MET A 49 4.09 -4.23 6.87
C MET A 49 5.35 -4.95 7.38
N ALA A 50 6.33 -5.19 6.51
CA ALA A 50 7.61 -5.79 6.90
C ALA A 50 8.38 -4.87 7.87
N GLU A 51 8.41 -3.57 7.58
CA GLU A 51 9.00 -2.57 8.47
C GLU A 51 8.28 -2.52 9.83
N LEU A 52 6.94 -2.56 9.85
CA LEU A 52 6.16 -2.56 11.09
C LEU A 52 6.49 -3.78 11.95
N GLN A 53 6.60 -4.94 11.32
CA GLN A 53 6.99 -6.18 11.99
C GLN A 53 8.42 -6.11 12.54
N ARG A 54 9.36 -5.48 11.82
CA ARG A 54 10.74 -5.28 12.31
C ARG A 54 10.76 -4.40 13.55
N ARG A 55 10.07 -3.27 13.54
CA ARG A 55 9.97 -2.35 14.70
C ARG A 55 9.35 -3.01 15.93
N LYS A 56 8.38 -3.91 15.73
CA LYS A 56 7.78 -4.69 16.82
C LYS A 56 8.72 -5.76 17.40
N ARG A 57 9.74 -6.18 16.65
CA ARG A 57 10.72 -7.20 17.03
C ARG A 57 12.04 -6.62 17.54
N GLU A 58 12.31 -5.35 17.30
CA GLU A 58 13.45 -4.66 17.92
C GLU A 58 13.23 -4.66 19.44
N PRO A 59 14.18 -5.24 20.22
CA PRO A 59 14.09 -5.16 21.66
C PRO A 59 14.08 -3.69 22.06
N VAL A 60 13.14 -3.30 22.91
CA VAL A 60 13.21 -2.03 23.64
C VAL A 60 14.48 -2.11 24.46
N ASN A 61 15.58 -1.58 23.92
CA ASN A 61 16.82 -1.42 24.66
C ASN A 61 16.55 -0.31 25.68
N LYS A 62 15.96 -0.70 26.82
CA LYS A 62 15.81 0.16 27.98
C LYS A 62 17.22 0.29 28.60
N PRO A 63 17.74 1.52 28.76
CA PRO A 63 18.94 1.74 29.57
C PRO A 63 18.70 1.37 31.03
#